data_AF-A0A3D4WZ29-F1
#
_entry.id   AF-A0A3D4WZ29-F1
#
_cell.length_a   1.000
_cell.length_b   1.000
_cell.length_c   1.000
_cell.angle_alpha   90.00
_cell.angle_beta   90.00
_cell.angle_gamma   90.00
#
_symmetry.space_group_name_H-M   'P 1'
#
loop_
_entity.id
_entity.type
_entity.pdbx_description
1 polymer ?
#
loop_
_entity_poly.entity_id
_entity_poly.type
_entity_poly.pdbx_seq_one_letter_code
_entity_poly.pdbx_strand_id
1 'polypeptide(L)'
;MGHAVSPREERGAPLDGVRPEGRRLLRIEARNAETPIERKPDWIKVKAKMGPEFTALHGLVKREGLHTVCQEAGCPNIYECWEDKEATFLIGGDQCTRRCDFCQIDTGKPAEFDADEPRRVAESVATMGLRYATVTGVARDDLPDGGAWLYAETV
;
A
#
# COMPACT_ATOMS: atom_id res chain seq x y z
N MET A 1 49.31 28.53 13.87
CA MET A 1 49.44 27.38 12.96
C MET A 1 48.09 26.70 12.94
N GLY A 2 47.42 26.74 11.79
CA GLY A 2 45.98 26.48 11.66
C GLY A 2 45.60 25.02 11.85
N HIS A 3 44.50 24.81 12.56
CA HIS A 3 43.78 23.53 12.56
C HIS A 3 43.14 23.34 11.19
N ALA A 4 43.56 22.30 10.48
CA ALA A 4 42.92 21.87 9.24
C ALA A 4 41.54 21.28 9.56
N VAL A 5 40.49 21.94 9.09
CA VAL A 5 39.12 21.39 9.10
C VAL A 5 38.99 20.48 7.89
N SER A 6 38.74 19.20 8.13
CA SER A 6 38.53 18.18 7.08
C SER A 6 37.32 18.53 6.20
N PRO A 7 37.33 18.22 4.89
CA PRO A 7 36.24 18.56 3.99
C PRO A 7 34.97 17.81 4.40
N ARG A 8 33.85 18.54 4.44
CA ARG A 8 32.51 17.98 4.65
C ARG A 8 32.23 16.97 3.54
N GLU A 9 31.96 15.73 3.94
CA GLU A 9 31.37 14.68 3.13
C GLU A 9 30.23 15.25 2.28
N GLU A 10 30.30 15.01 0.98
CA GLU A 10 29.30 15.43 0.01
C GLU A 10 27.95 14.83 0.40
N ARG A 11 27.05 15.71 0.84
CA ARG A 11 25.65 15.36 1.07
C ARG A 11 25.07 14.92 -0.28
N GLY A 12 24.95 13.61 -0.44
CA GLY A 12 24.23 13.00 -1.55
C GLY A 12 22.88 13.69 -1.75
N ALA A 13 22.53 13.90 -3.01
CA ALA A 13 21.27 14.53 -3.39
C ALA A 13 20.09 13.82 -2.68
N PRO A 14 19.06 14.56 -2.23
CA PRO A 14 17.87 13.93 -1.68
C PRO A 14 17.29 13.03 -2.77
N LEU A 15 17.15 11.74 -2.47
CA LEU A 15 16.32 10.86 -3.28
C LEU A 15 14.92 11.46 -3.22
N ASP A 16 14.40 11.86 -4.38
CA ASP A 16 13.09 12.51 -4.54
C ASP A 16 12.02 11.68 -3.83
N GLY A 17 11.69 12.09 -2.60
CA GLY A 17 10.58 11.53 -1.85
C GLY A 17 9.32 11.73 -2.68
N VAL A 18 8.55 10.65 -2.85
CA VAL A 18 7.26 10.66 -3.55
C VAL A 18 6.40 11.76 -2.93
N ARG A 19 6.36 12.91 -3.60
CA ARG A 19 5.47 14.01 -3.26
C ARG A 19 4.08 13.59 -3.72
N PRO A 20 3.04 13.70 -2.89
CA PRO A 20 1.69 13.44 -3.36
C PRO A 20 1.37 14.46 -4.45
N GLU A 21 0.87 13.98 -5.58
CA GLU A 21 0.64 14.77 -6.79
C GLU A 21 -0.18 16.03 -6.48
N GLY A 22 0.46 17.20 -6.55
CA GLY A 22 -0.20 18.51 -6.56
C GLY A 22 -0.92 18.97 -5.28
N ARG A 23 -1.11 18.14 -4.25
CA ARG A 23 -1.83 18.54 -3.03
C ARG A 23 -0.95 19.26 -2.01
N ARG A 24 -1.55 20.17 -1.25
CA ARG A 24 -0.88 20.81 -0.10
C ARG A 24 -0.65 19.78 1.02
N LEU A 25 0.58 19.71 1.50
CA LEU A 25 0.93 18.90 2.67
C LEU A 25 0.25 19.44 3.94
N LEU A 26 -0.21 18.53 4.79
CA LEU A 26 -0.63 18.86 6.15
C LEU A 26 0.57 19.37 6.96
N ARG A 27 0.29 20.09 8.05
CA ARG A 27 1.35 20.64 8.93
C ARG A 27 2.36 19.58 9.37
N ILE A 28 1.89 18.38 9.73
CA ILE A 28 2.75 17.29 10.21
C ILE A 28 3.59 16.72 9.06
N GLU A 29 2.99 16.47 7.88
CA GLU A 29 3.69 15.97 6.69
C GLU A 29 4.80 16.92 6.22
N ALA A 30 4.52 18.23 6.22
CA ALA A 30 5.50 19.25 5.86
C ALA A 30 6.70 19.23 6.81
N ARG A 31 6.45 19.12 8.12
CA ARG A 31 7.50 19.00 9.13
C ARG A 31 8.28 17.69 9.00
N ASN A 32 7.60 16.57 8.73
CA ASN A 32 8.27 15.28 8.55
C ASN A 32 9.21 15.31 7.33
N ALA A 33 8.82 15.98 6.25
CA ALA A 33 9.65 16.14 5.05
C ALA A 33 10.94 16.97 5.27
N GLU A 34 11.05 17.70 6.39
CA GLU A 34 12.30 18.37 6.80
C GLU A 34 13.34 17.36 7.32
N THR A 35 12.90 16.17 7.75
CA THR A 35 13.79 15.08 8.16
C THR A 35 14.19 14.27 6.92
N PRO A 36 15.48 14.14 6.59
CA PRO A 36 15.93 13.34 5.47
C PRO A 36 15.56 11.87 5.67
N ILE A 37 15.19 11.19 4.57
CA ILE A 37 14.92 9.75 4.58
C ILE A 37 16.16 9.00 5.08
N GLU A 38 15.98 8.18 6.11
CA GLU A 38 17.07 7.38 6.66
C GLU A 38 17.51 6.30 5.68
N ARG A 39 18.82 6.05 5.64
CA ARG A 39 19.34 4.90 4.93
C ARG A 39 18.86 3.63 5.63
N LYS A 40 18.18 2.76 4.87
CA LYS A 40 17.78 1.44 5.36
C LYS A 40 19.02 0.64 5.78
N PRO A 41 19.02 -0.03 6.93
CA PRO A 41 20.13 -0.87 7.37
C PRO A 41 20.31 -2.10 6.48
N ASP A 42 21.53 -2.66 6.43
CA ASP A 42 21.91 -3.70 5.48
C ASP A 42 21.15 -5.05 5.63
N TRP A 43 20.42 -5.24 6.73
CA TRP A 43 19.57 -6.42 6.95
C TRP A 43 18.14 -6.27 6.39
N ILE A 44 17.69 -5.05 6.06
CA ILE A 44 16.40 -4.83 5.40
C ILE A 44 16.60 -4.91 3.89
N LYS A 45 16.39 -6.11 3.33
CA LYS A 45 16.56 -6.40 1.89
C LYS A 45 15.34 -7.13 1.35
N VAL A 46 14.95 -6.79 0.13
CA VAL A 46 13.86 -7.45 -0.59
C VAL A 46 14.44 -8.49 -1.54
N LYS A 47 13.88 -9.70 -1.53
CA LYS A 47 14.13 -10.71 -2.56
C LYS A 47 13.03 -10.60 -3.61
N ALA A 48 13.24 -9.75 -4.61
CA ALA A 48 12.27 -9.61 -5.69
C ALA A 48 12.35 -10.81 -6.64
N LYS A 49 11.31 -11.64 -6.64
CA LYS A 49 11.11 -12.73 -7.61
C LYS A 49 9.75 -12.53 -8.26
N MET A 50 9.74 -12.24 -9.56
CA MET A 50 8.50 -12.13 -10.35
C MET A 50 8.28 -13.46 -11.07
N GLY A 51 7.84 -14.46 -10.30
CA GLY A 51 7.55 -15.78 -10.83
C GLY A 51 6.17 -15.87 -11.51
N PRO A 52 5.79 -17.08 -11.95
CA PRO A 52 4.52 -17.29 -12.64
C PRO A 52 3.32 -16.99 -11.74
N GLU A 53 3.41 -17.30 -10.45
CA GLU A 53 2.31 -17.09 -9.49
C GLU A 53 2.12 -15.60 -9.19
N PHE A 54 3.21 -14.86 -8.96
CA PHE A 54 3.16 -13.39 -8.86
C PHE A 54 2.47 -12.77 -10.10
N THR A 55 2.87 -13.20 -11.30
CA THR A 55 2.34 -12.64 -12.56
C THR A 55 0.86 -12.98 -12.76
N ALA A 56 0.47 -14.22 -12.43
CA ALA A 56 -0.91 -14.65 -12.47
C ALA A 56 -1.79 -13.84 -11.51
N LEU A 57 -1.31 -13.62 -10.28
CA LEU A 57 -2.00 -12.86 -9.24
C LEU A 57 -2.16 -11.39 -9.62
N HIS A 58 -1.07 -10.76 -10.08
CA HIS A 58 -1.08 -9.39 -10.59
C HIS A 58 -2.09 -9.22 -11.73
N GLY A 59 -2.10 -10.19 -12.66
CA GLY A 59 -3.06 -10.19 -13.76
C GLY A 59 -4.50 -10.32 -13.30
N LEU A 60 -4.77 -11.17 -12.30
CA LEU A 60 -6.13 -11.39 -11.81
C LEU A 60 -6.67 -10.17 -11.06
N VAL A 61 -5.92 -9.63 -10.09
CA VAL A 61 -6.33 -8.44 -9.32
C VAL A 61 -6.74 -7.30 -10.26
N LYS A 62 -5.95 -7.09 -11.33
CA LYS A 62 -6.26 -6.09 -12.36
C LYS A 62 -7.52 -6.41 -13.18
N ARG A 63 -7.75 -7.68 -13.54
CA ARG A 63 -8.92 -8.09 -14.34
C ARG A 63 -10.22 -8.00 -13.54
N GLU A 64 -10.19 -8.36 -12.27
CA GLU A 64 -11.36 -8.37 -11.39
C GLU A 64 -11.68 -6.99 -10.78
N GLY A 65 -10.86 -5.97 -11.09
CA GLY A 65 -11.04 -4.62 -10.57
C GLY A 65 -10.95 -4.58 -9.05
N LEU A 66 -10.01 -5.35 -8.48
CA LEU A 66 -9.78 -5.43 -7.04
C LEU A 66 -8.52 -4.66 -6.64
N HIS A 67 -8.44 -4.33 -5.35
CA HIS A 67 -7.27 -3.73 -4.74
C HIS A 67 -6.66 -4.68 -3.71
N THR A 68 -5.35 -4.54 -3.48
CA THR A 68 -4.64 -5.26 -2.42
C THR A 68 -3.82 -4.27 -1.61
N VAL A 69 -3.78 -4.45 -0.29
CA VAL A 69 -2.88 -3.65 0.56
C VAL A 69 -1.42 -3.92 0.20
N CYS A 70 -1.13 -5.10 -0.38
CA CYS A 70 0.18 -5.44 -0.91
C CYS A 70 0.68 -4.38 -1.92
N GLN A 71 -0.20 -3.92 -2.81
CA GLN A 71 0.09 -2.91 -3.82
C GLN A 71 -0.09 -1.49 -3.25
N GLU A 72 -1.26 -1.18 -2.70
CA GLU A 72 -1.62 0.19 -2.33
C GLU A 72 -0.78 0.74 -1.15
N ALA A 73 -0.30 -0.12 -0.27
CA ALA A 73 0.57 0.28 0.84
C ALA A 73 2.08 0.14 0.53
N GLY A 74 2.46 -0.25 -0.69
CA GLY A 74 3.86 -0.39 -1.08
C GLY A 74 4.60 -1.50 -0.32
N CYS A 75 3.95 -2.63 -0.05
CA CYS A 75 4.50 -3.69 0.78
C CYS A 75 5.74 -4.34 0.12
N PRO A 76 6.92 -4.36 0.78
CA PRO A 76 8.13 -4.94 0.21
C PRO A 76 8.06 -6.46 0.02
N ASN A 77 7.12 -7.13 0.69
CA ASN A 77 6.97 -8.60 0.67
C ASN A 77 6.06 -9.09 -0.46
N ILE A 78 5.51 -8.20 -1.30
CA ILE A 78 4.57 -8.56 -2.36
C ILE A 78 5.08 -9.69 -3.27
N TYR A 79 6.39 -9.72 -3.55
CA TYR A 79 7.01 -10.73 -4.39
C TYR A 79 7.06 -12.12 -3.75
N GLU A 80 7.24 -12.19 -2.43
CA GLU A 80 7.32 -13.44 -1.68
C GLU A 80 5.91 -13.98 -1.43
N CYS A 81 5.04 -13.17 -0.83
CA CYS A 81 3.68 -13.58 -0.49
C CYS A 81 2.88 -14.05 -1.72
N TRP A 82 2.94 -13.30 -2.83
CA TRP A 82 2.15 -13.64 -4.02
C TRP A 82 2.70 -14.87 -4.74
N GLU A 83 4.02 -15.10 -4.69
CA GLU A 83 4.61 -16.32 -5.22
C GLU A 83 4.16 -17.56 -4.42
N ASP A 84 3.97 -17.39 -3.10
CA ASP A 84 3.51 -18.45 -2.18
C ASP A 84 1.98 -18.61 -2.13
N LYS A 85 1.23 -17.89 -2.98
CA LYS A 85 -0.25 -17.88 -3.00
C LYS A 85 -0.85 -17.41 -1.68
N GLU A 86 -0.36 -16.26 -1.23
CA GLU A 86 -0.91 -15.48 -0.13
C GLU A 86 -1.16 -14.04 -0.60
N ALA A 87 -2.35 -13.51 -0.34
CA ALA A 87 -2.69 -12.14 -0.65
C ALA A 87 -3.56 -11.53 0.46
N THR A 88 -3.42 -10.21 0.60
CA THR A 88 -4.29 -9.42 1.46
C THR A 88 -5.11 -8.45 0.61
N PHE A 89 -6.40 -8.75 0.46
CA PHE A 89 -7.34 -7.90 -0.29
C PHE A 89 -7.62 -6.61 0.47
N LEU A 90 -7.78 -5.51 -0.26
CA LEU A 90 -8.18 -4.20 0.26
C LEU A 90 -9.56 -3.88 -0.29
N ILE A 91 -10.60 -4.02 0.53
CA ILE A 91 -11.98 -3.72 0.15
C ILE A 91 -12.36 -2.26 0.43
N GLY A 92 -13.39 -1.78 -0.27
CA GLY A 92 -13.89 -0.42 -0.16
C GLY A 92 -13.16 0.58 -1.06
N GLY A 93 -12.34 0.11 -2.00
CA GLY A 93 -11.54 0.90 -2.93
C GLY A 93 -10.12 1.23 -2.45
N ASP A 94 -9.44 2.12 -3.18
CA ASP A 94 -8.06 2.58 -2.91
C ASP A 94 -7.99 3.93 -2.18
N GLN A 95 -9.11 4.63 -2.01
CA GLN A 95 -9.19 5.91 -1.31
C GLN A 95 -9.73 5.73 0.11
N CYS A 96 -8.90 6.02 1.10
CA CYS A 96 -9.28 6.04 2.51
C CYS A 96 -9.84 7.39 2.93
N THR A 97 -10.94 7.39 3.69
CA THR A 97 -11.49 8.63 4.29
C THR A 97 -10.63 9.19 5.42
N ARG A 98 -9.66 8.41 5.89
CA ARG A 98 -8.72 8.77 6.97
C ARG A 98 -7.30 8.95 6.46
N ARG A 99 -6.46 9.55 7.31
CA ARG A 99 -5.07 9.86 6.98
C ARG A 99 -4.12 9.55 8.14
N CYS A 100 -3.54 8.36 8.11
CA CYS A 100 -2.52 7.94 9.06
C CYS A 100 -1.13 8.31 8.52
N ASP A 101 -0.27 8.93 9.33
CA ASP A 101 1.02 9.51 8.90
C ASP A 101 2.05 8.48 8.40
N PHE A 102 1.82 7.19 8.69
CA PHE A 102 2.65 6.07 8.21
C PHE A 102 2.08 5.38 6.97
N CYS A 103 0.82 5.64 6.62
CA CYS A 103 0.10 4.88 5.61
C CYS A 103 0.24 5.53 4.24
N GLN A 104 0.60 4.72 3.24
CA GLN A 104 0.76 5.18 1.85
C GLN A 104 -0.54 5.10 1.03
N ILE A 105 -1.57 4.38 1.50
CA ILE A 105 -2.87 4.35 0.84
C ILE A 105 -3.42 5.77 0.74
N ASP A 106 -3.96 6.10 -0.42
CA ASP A 106 -4.42 7.44 -0.71
C ASP A 106 -5.53 7.88 0.24
N THR A 107 -5.51 9.17 0.60
CA THR A 107 -6.64 9.79 1.29
C THR A 107 -7.46 10.55 0.28
N GLY A 108 -8.76 10.26 0.21
CA GLY A 108 -9.64 10.90 -0.75
C GLY A 108 -11.12 10.66 -0.45
N LYS A 109 -11.97 11.17 -1.35
CA LYS A 109 -13.38 10.78 -1.37
C LYS A 109 -13.48 9.41 -2.05
N PRO A 110 -13.96 8.36 -1.37
CA PRO A 110 -14.14 7.06 -2.01
C PRO A 110 -15.08 7.13 -3.21
N ALA A 111 -14.95 6.16 -4.11
CA ALA A 111 -15.93 5.91 -5.14
C ALA A 111 -17.28 5.49 -4.55
N GLU A 112 -18.30 5.43 -5.41
CA GLU A 112 -19.61 4.91 -5.02
C GLU A 112 -19.51 3.50 -4.45
N PHE A 113 -20.42 3.19 -3.54
CA PHE A 113 -20.44 1.91 -2.87
C PHE A 113 -20.67 0.75 -3.84
N ASP A 114 -19.80 -0.25 -3.81
CA ASP A 114 -19.88 -1.45 -4.62
C ASP A 114 -20.33 -2.65 -3.79
N ALA A 115 -21.60 -3.03 -3.94
CA ALA A 115 -22.17 -4.18 -3.26
C ALA A 115 -21.75 -5.53 -3.85
N ASP A 116 -21.12 -5.56 -5.03
CA ASP A 116 -20.66 -6.78 -5.71
C ASP A 116 -19.18 -7.12 -5.40
N GLU A 117 -18.45 -6.19 -4.77
CA GLU A 117 -17.05 -6.40 -4.37
C GLU A 117 -16.84 -7.68 -3.53
N PRO A 118 -17.67 -8.02 -2.51
CA PRO A 118 -17.54 -9.27 -1.75
C PRO A 118 -17.50 -10.52 -2.63
N ARG A 119 -18.40 -10.60 -3.63
CA ARG A 119 -18.47 -11.74 -4.55
C ARG A 119 -17.18 -11.85 -5.38
N ARG A 120 -16.67 -10.73 -5.91
CA ARG A 120 -15.43 -10.72 -6.70
C ARG A 120 -14.21 -11.10 -5.88
N VAL A 121 -14.16 -10.71 -4.61
CA VAL A 121 -13.10 -11.17 -3.67
C VAL A 121 -13.18 -12.69 -3.50
N ALA A 122 -14.36 -13.24 -3.19
CA ALA A 122 -14.54 -14.68 -3.03
C ALA A 122 -14.18 -15.48 -4.28
N GLU A 123 -14.60 -15.02 -5.46
CA GLU A 123 -14.25 -15.63 -6.74
C GLU A 123 -12.76 -15.56 -7.04
N SER A 124 -12.10 -14.47 -6.66
CA SER A 124 -10.65 -14.32 -6.82
C SER A 124 -9.88 -15.29 -5.91
N VAL A 125 -10.29 -15.40 -4.64
CA VAL A 125 -9.74 -16.39 -3.70
C VAL A 125 -9.84 -17.81 -4.27
N ALA A 126 -11.01 -18.18 -4.80
CA ALA A 126 -11.24 -19.49 -5.41
C ALA A 126 -10.42 -19.69 -6.69
N THR A 127 -10.41 -18.72 -7.60
CA THR A 127 -9.69 -18.78 -8.88
C THR A 127 -8.17 -18.90 -8.68
N MET A 128 -7.65 -18.22 -7.66
CA MET A 128 -6.22 -18.25 -7.31
C MET A 128 -5.82 -19.53 -6.57
N GLY A 129 -6.80 -20.27 -6.03
CA GLY A 129 -6.54 -21.40 -5.15
C GLY A 129 -5.72 -20.98 -3.92
N LEU A 130 -6.02 -19.81 -3.36
CA LEU A 130 -5.35 -19.31 -2.16
C LEU A 130 -5.56 -20.29 -1.01
N ARG A 131 -4.49 -20.61 -0.28
CA ARG A 131 -4.58 -21.43 0.93
C ARG A 131 -5.01 -20.61 2.14
N TYR A 132 -4.70 -19.32 2.09
CA TYR A 132 -5.02 -18.36 3.13
C TYR A 132 -5.31 -17.00 2.48
N ALA A 133 -6.44 -16.40 2.84
CA ALA A 133 -6.83 -15.08 2.38
C ALA A 133 -6.95 -14.17 3.61
N THR A 134 -6.24 -13.04 3.57
CA THR A 134 -6.46 -11.97 4.54
C THR A 134 -7.30 -10.90 3.86
N VAL A 135 -8.32 -10.40 4.56
CA VAL A 135 -9.15 -9.30 4.07
C VAL A 135 -8.96 -8.12 5.02
N THR A 136 -8.62 -6.97 4.45
CA THR A 136 -8.62 -5.68 5.12
C THR A 136 -9.28 -4.66 4.19
N GLY A 137 -9.39 -3.41 4.60
CA GLY A 137 -9.99 -2.37 3.78
C GLY A 137 -9.62 -0.98 4.23
N VAL A 138 -10.16 -0.01 3.51
CA VAL A 138 -10.07 1.40 3.89
C VAL A 138 -11.14 1.80 4.89
N ALA A 139 -10.95 2.93 5.56
CA ALA A 139 -12.02 3.55 6.34
C ALA A 139 -13.08 4.13 5.39
N ARG A 140 -14.34 3.80 5.64
CA ARG A 140 -15.51 4.28 4.89
C ARG A 140 -16.41 5.17 5.74
N ASP A 141 -15.83 6.23 6.31
CA ASP A 141 -16.56 7.20 7.13
C ASP A 141 -17.67 7.94 6.33
N ASP A 142 -17.68 7.80 4.99
CA ASP A 142 -18.72 8.28 4.08
C ASP A 142 -20.00 7.43 4.10
N LEU A 143 -19.93 6.17 4.55
CA LEU A 143 -21.08 5.26 4.62
C LEU A 143 -21.78 5.35 5.99
N PRO A 144 -23.13 5.21 6.04
CA PRO A 144 -23.88 5.30 7.31
C PRO A 144 -23.46 4.29 8.38
N ASP A 145 -23.00 3.11 7.98
CA ASP A 145 -22.54 2.03 8.86
C ASP A 145 -21.01 1.93 8.94
N GLY A 146 -20.29 2.90 8.35
CA GLY A 146 -18.84 2.88 8.27
C GLY A 146 -18.25 1.76 7.40
N GLY A 147 -19.08 1.08 6.59
CA GLY A 147 -18.71 -0.09 5.80
C GLY A 147 -18.91 -1.42 6.52
N ALA A 148 -19.57 -1.46 7.69
CA ALA A 148 -19.76 -2.69 8.46
C ALA A 148 -20.33 -3.86 7.63
N TRP A 149 -21.34 -3.61 6.80
CA TRP A 149 -21.90 -4.64 5.91
C TRP A 149 -20.85 -5.17 4.93
N LEU A 150 -20.03 -4.31 4.33
CA LEU A 150 -19.05 -4.68 3.32
C LEU A 150 -18.01 -5.67 3.87
N TYR A 151 -17.48 -5.36 5.05
CA TYR A 151 -16.53 -6.23 5.72
C TYR A 151 -17.16 -7.56 6.13
N ALA A 152 -18.40 -7.53 6.63
CA ALA A 152 -19.10 -8.75 7.06
C ALA A 152 -19.45 -9.66 5.88
N GLU A 153 -19.95 -9.10 4.78
CA GLU A 153 -20.37 -9.86 3.59
C GLU A 153 -19.18 -10.44 2.82
N THR A 154 -17.99 -9.85 2.96
CA THR A 154 -16.77 -10.37 2.32
C THR A 154 -16.22 -11.63 3.00
N VAL A 155 -16.59 -11.89 4.26
CA VAL A 155 -16.13 -13.04 5.06
C VAL A 155 -17.10 -14.21 4.95
#